data_AF-X1I250-F1
#
_entry.id   AF-X1I250-F1
#
_cell.length_a   1.000
_cell.length_b   1.000
_cell.length_c   1.000
_cell.angle_alpha   90.00
_cell.angle_beta   90.00
_cell.angle_gamma   90.00
#
_symmetry.space_group_name_H-M   'P 1'
#
loop_
_entity.id
_entity.type
_entity.pdbx_description
1 polymer ?
#
loop_
_entity_poly.entity_id
_entity_poly.type
_entity_poly.pdbx_seq_one_letter_code
_entity_poly.pdbx_strand_id
1 'polypeptide(L)'
;VTDACGLKQLNAERSVPLRLASEYINIADKYARDNHLGMYRIIPTWGASEAFLPEDADLLIENAQTGRTIARHNLKVIDTLFESTACLIGSANGVFNADKGARIKSITETLRAAVEDI
;
A
#
# COMPACT_ATOMS: atom_id res chain seq x y z
N VAL A 1 -5.44 19.61 4.87
CA VAL A 1 -4.59 18.56 5.49
C VAL A 1 -3.33 18.40 4.66
N THR A 2 -2.15 18.40 5.28
CA THR A 2 -0.85 18.28 4.59
C THR A 2 -0.07 17.03 4.94
N ASP A 3 -0.42 16.40 6.07
CA ASP A 3 0.26 15.26 6.67
C ASP A 3 -0.72 14.46 7.56
N ALA A 4 -0.25 13.33 8.09
CA ALA A 4 -1.01 12.45 8.97
C ALA A 4 -1.45 13.14 10.28
N CYS A 5 -0.65 14.06 10.83
CA CYS A 5 -0.99 14.77 12.06
C CYS A 5 -2.19 15.71 11.83
N GLY A 6 -2.16 16.47 10.72
CA GLY A 6 -3.28 17.29 10.30
C GLY A 6 -4.54 16.49 9.99
N LEU A 7 -4.40 15.26 9.46
CA LEU A 7 -5.53 14.36 9.25
C LEU A 7 -6.16 13.93 10.57
N LYS A 8 -5.32 13.54 11.53
CA LYS A 8 -5.76 13.15 12.87
C LYS A 8 -6.52 14.26 13.57
N GLN A 9 -6.00 15.49 13.51
CA GLN A 9 -6.66 16.65 14.12
C GLN A 9 -8.01 16.94 13.46
N LEU A 10 -8.08 16.88 12.13
CA LEU A 10 -9.34 17.02 11.40
C LEU A 10 -10.36 15.96 11.81
N ASN A 11 -9.94 14.70 11.99
CA ASN A 11 -10.87 13.64 12.34
C ASN A 11 -11.33 13.69 13.81
N ALA A 12 -10.53 14.26 14.71
CA ALA A 12 -10.91 14.42 16.12
C ALA A 12 -12.15 15.31 16.31
N GLU A 13 -12.41 16.22 15.37
CA GLU A 13 -13.56 17.13 15.38
C GLU A 13 -14.80 16.52 14.68
N ARG A 14 -14.68 15.33 14.07
CA ARG A 14 -15.77 14.70 13.30
C ARG A 14 -16.65 13.82 14.18
N SER A 15 -17.97 13.93 13.95
CA SER A 15 -18.98 13.06 14.59
C SER A 15 -19.30 11.79 13.80
N VAL A 16 -18.72 11.63 12.60
CA VAL A 16 -18.91 10.46 11.72
C VAL A 16 -17.57 9.76 11.49
N PRO A 17 -17.55 8.42 11.33
CA PRO A 17 -16.30 7.71 11.07
C PRO A 17 -15.61 8.19 9.79
N LEU A 18 -14.28 8.29 9.84
CA LEU A 18 -13.45 8.48 8.66
C LEU A 18 -13.60 7.30 7.70
N ARG A 19 -13.98 7.55 6.46
CA ARG A 19 -14.13 6.52 5.43
C ARG A 19 -12.81 6.34 4.69
N LEU A 20 -12.15 5.19 4.88
CA LEU A 20 -10.85 4.90 4.29
C LEU A 20 -11.01 3.83 3.21
N ALA A 21 -10.77 4.20 1.95
CA ALA A 21 -10.76 3.28 0.82
C ALA A 21 -9.37 2.65 0.63
N SER A 22 -9.31 1.33 0.42
CA SER A 22 -8.06 0.66 0.05
C SER A 22 -8.29 -0.75 -0.51
N GLU A 23 -7.43 -1.15 -1.44
CA GLU A 23 -7.27 -2.56 -1.82
C GLU A 23 -6.52 -3.36 -0.73
N TYR A 24 -5.77 -2.68 0.14
CA TYR A 24 -4.92 -3.26 1.17
C TYR A 24 -5.52 -3.10 2.57
N ILE A 25 -6.67 -3.75 2.82
CA ILE A 25 -7.45 -3.54 4.06
C ILE A 25 -6.66 -3.71 5.36
N ASN A 26 -5.72 -4.66 5.41
CA ASN A 26 -4.91 -4.91 6.62
C ASN A 26 -3.86 -3.82 6.84
N ILE A 27 -3.27 -3.31 5.75
CA ILE A 27 -2.32 -2.19 5.81
C ILE A 27 -3.07 -0.93 6.24
N ALA A 28 -4.24 -0.68 5.66
CA ALA A 28 -5.10 0.43 6.02
C ALA A 28 -5.52 0.40 7.49
N ASP A 29 -5.97 -0.75 7.98
CA ASP A 29 -6.35 -0.93 9.38
C ASP A 29 -5.18 -0.69 10.33
N LYS A 30 -4.01 -1.23 10.00
CA LYS A 30 -2.80 -0.99 10.79
C LYS A 30 -2.43 0.50 10.79
N TYR A 31 -2.41 1.15 9.64
CA TYR A 31 -2.08 2.57 9.52
C TYR A 31 -3.02 3.45 10.36
N ALA A 32 -4.34 3.21 10.27
CA ALA A 32 -5.33 3.98 11.00
C ALA A 32 -5.18 3.83 12.53
N ARG A 33 -4.85 2.63 13.01
CA ARG A 33 -4.59 2.36 14.43
C ARG A 33 -3.30 2.96 14.91
N ASP A 34 -2.20 2.76 14.18
CA ASP A 34 -0.88 3.25 14.54
C ASP A 34 -0.83 4.80 14.58
N ASN A 35 -1.60 5.46 13.70
CA ASN A 35 -1.71 6.93 13.67
C ASN A 35 -2.84 7.49 14.55
N HIS A 36 -3.58 6.62 15.25
CA HIS A 36 -4.70 6.99 16.11
C HIS A 36 -5.71 7.91 15.41
N LEU A 37 -6.15 7.52 14.21
CA LEU A 37 -7.05 8.36 13.41
C LEU A 37 -8.44 8.54 14.04
N GLY A 38 -8.79 7.81 15.11
CA GLY A 38 -10.10 7.93 15.79
C GLY A 38 -11.11 6.93 15.24
N MET A 39 -12.38 7.32 15.13
CA MET A 39 -13.41 6.45 14.51
C MET A 39 -13.19 6.39 13.00
N TYR A 40 -13.03 5.18 12.45
CA TYR A 40 -12.88 4.96 11.02
C TYR A 40 -13.65 3.72 10.56
N ARG A 41 -13.91 3.65 9.25
CA ARG A 41 -14.43 2.49 8.55
C ARG A 41 -13.60 2.26 7.30
N ILE A 42 -13.21 1.02 7.07
CA ILE A 42 -12.50 0.61 5.86
C ILE A 42 -13.51 0.22 4.78
N ILE A 43 -13.29 0.72 3.57
CA ILE A 43 -14.05 0.41 2.36
C ILE A 43 -13.10 -0.37 1.44
N PRO A 44 -13.29 -1.68 1.25
CA PRO A 44 -12.48 -2.44 0.31
C PRO A 44 -12.76 -1.99 -1.13
N THR A 45 -11.70 -1.85 -1.92
CA THR A 45 -11.76 -1.49 -3.34
C THR A 45 -11.07 -2.53 -4.21
N TRP A 46 -11.36 -2.54 -5.51
CA TRP A 46 -10.76 -3.45 -6.50
C TRP A 46 -10.51 -2.71 -7.82
N GLY A 47 -9.52 -1.83 -7.82
CA GLY A 47 -9.22 -0.88 -8.90
C GLY A 47 -10.11 0.37 -8.91
N ALA A 48 -9.68 1.37 -9.69
CA ALA A 48 -10.30 2.70 -9.82
C ALA A 48 -10.65 3.35 -8.46
N SER A 49 -9.77 3.15 -7.47
CA SER A 49 -10.01 3.53 -6.07
C SER A 49 -9.99 5.04 -5.87
N GLU A 50 -9.40 5.80 -6.79
CA GLU A 50 -9.40 7.26 -6.83
C GLU A 50 -10.81 7.84 -7.04
N ALA A 51 -11.69 7.10 -7.72
CA ALA A 51 -13.07 7.51 -7.98
C ALA A 51 -13.96 7.46 -6.73
N PHE A 52 -13.49 6.86 -5.62
CA PHE A 52 -14.23 6.85 -4.36
C PHE A 52 -14.19 8.20 -3.66
N LEU A 53 -13.26 9.09 -4.01
CA LEU A 53 -13.11 10.36 -3.32
C LEU A 53 -13.72 11.51 -4.11
N PRO A 54 -14.42 12.44 -3.43
CA PRO A 54 -14.81 12.42 -2.00
C PRO A 54 -16.14 11.71 -1.67
N GLU A 55 -16.88 11.25 -2.68
CA GLU A 55 -18.28 10.85 -2.54
C GLU A 55 -18.45 9.64 -1.62
N ASP A 56 -17.61 8.62 -1.77
CA ASP A 56 -17.69 7.34 -1.06
C ASP A 56 -16.63 7.16 0.03
N ALA A 57 -15.50 7.86 -0.06
CA ALA A 57 -14.39 7.82 0.88
C ALA A 57 -13.77 9.20 1.16
N ASP A 58 -13.15 9.33 2.32
CA ASP A 58 -12.46 10.55 2.77
C ASP A 58 -10.93 10.44 2.65
N LEU A 59 -10.41 9.22 2.68
CA LEU A 59 -8.99 8.90 2.59
C LEU A 59 -8.78 7.69 1.69
N LEU A 60 -7.71 7.71 0.90
CA LEU A 60 -7.26 6.61 0.05
C LEU A 60 -5.90 6.10 0.49
N ILE A 61 -5.75 4.78 0.60
CA ILE A 61 -4.44 4.12 0.66
C ILE A 61 -4.31 3.25 -0.59
N GLU A 62 -3.41 3.67 -1.48
CA GLU A 62 -3.13 3.00 -2.76
C GLU A 62 -1.62 2.94 -3.04
N ASN A 63 -1.23 2.10 -3.99
CA ASN A 63 0.13 2.07 -4.54
C ASN A 63 0.25 3.09 -5.69
N ALA A 64 1.11 4.09 -5.53
CA ALA A 64 1.40 5.06 -6.57
C ALA A 64 2.86 4.95 -7.04
N GLN A 65 3.08 5.02 -8.36
CA GLN A 65 4.43 4.95 -8.94
C GLN A 65 4.99 6.35 -9.26
N THR A 66 4.33 7.09 -10.14
CA THR A 66 4.81 8.41 -10.60
C THR A 66 4.03 9.58 -10.01
N GLY A 67 3.06 9.31 -9.12
CA GLY A 67 2.12 10.29 -8.58
C GLY A 67 1.20 10.94 -9.62
N ARG A 68 1.32 10.58 -10.92
CA ARG A 68 0.54 11.18 -12.01
C ARG A 68 -0.96 10.94 -11.87
N THR A 69 -1.37 9.76 -11.41
CA THR A 69 -2.78 9.44 -11.21
C THR A 69 -3.37 10.28 -10.07
N ILE A 70 -2.67 10.34 -8.94
CA ILE A 70 -3.01 11.19 -7.79
C ILE A 70 -3.19 12.65 -8.22
N ALA A 71 -2.25 13.20 -8.99
CA ALA A 71 -2.32 14.59 -9.46
C ALA A 71 -3.51 14.83 -10.42
N ARG A 72 -3.84 13.86 -11.29
CA ARG A 72 -4.99 13.97 -12.22
C ARG A 72 -6.33 14.03 -11.49
N HIS A 73 -6.44 13.39 -10.33
CA HIS A 73 -7.66 13.37 -9.53
C HIS A 73 -7.69 14.45 -8.44
N ASN A 74 -6.82 15.47 -8.50
CA ASN A 74 -6.69 16.52 -7.49
C ASN A 74 -6.49 15.99 -6.05
N LEU A 75 -5.92 14.79 -5.94
CA LEU A 75 -5.58 14.19 -4.66
C LEU A 75 -4.21 14.70 -4.21
N LYS A 76 -3.99 14.70 -2.90
CA LYS A 76 -2.73 15.09 -2.29
C LYS A 76 -2.17 13.93 -1.49
N VAL A 77 -0.93 13.55 -1.77
CA VAL A 77 -0.18 12.63 -0.90
C VAL A 77 0.10 13.33 0.42
N ILE A 78 -0.34 12.70 1.51
CA ILE A 78 -0.13 13.20 2.88
C ILE A 78 0.86 12.34 3.66
N ASP A 79 1.14 11.12 3.19
CA ASP A 79 2.05 10.18 3.84
C ASP A 79 2.53 9.12 2.84
N THR A 80 3.73 8.58 3.09
CA THR A 80 4.30 7.44 2.36
C THR A 80 4.47 6.30 3.34
N LEU A 81 3.64 5.26 3.21
CA LEU A 81 3.67 4.12 4.13
C LEU A 81 4.90 3.23 3.87
N PHE A 82 5.16 2.92 2.60
CA PHE A 82 6.24 2.03 2.17
C PHE A 82 6.78 2.45 0.80
N GLU A 83 8.06 2.19 0.59
CA GLU A 83 8.64 2.07 -0.75
C GLU A 83 8.61 0.58 -1.14
N SER A 84 8.15 0.27 -2.35
CA SER A 84 7.95 -1.12 -2.78
C SER A 84 8.79 -1.47 -3.99
N THR A 85 9.27 -2.72 -4.02
CA THR A 85 10.00 -3.31 -5.14
C THR A 85 9.48 -4.72 -5.42
N ALA A 86 9.69 -5.20 -6.65
CA ALA A 86 9.42 -6.60 -6.96
C ALA A 86 10.50 -7.49 -6.31
N CYS A 87 10.08 -8.48 -5.53
CA CYS A 87 10.97 -9.40 -4.82
C CYS A 87 10.76 -10.84 -5.28
N LEU A 88 11.85 -11.59 -5.44
CA LEU A 88 11.80 -13.05 -5.57
C LEU A 88 11.63 -13.67 -4.18
N ILE A 89 10.52 -14.38 -3.96
CA ILE A 89 10.20 -15.01 -2.67
C ILE A 89 10.18 -16.53 -2.82
N GLY A 90 10.80 -17.25 -1.87
CA GLY A 90 10.86 -18.71 -1.83
C GLY A 90 10.34 -19.28 -0.50
N SER A 91 9.88 -20.53 -0.52
CA SER A 91 9.42 -21.23 0.69
C SER A 91 10.60 -21.63 1.58
N ALA A 92 10.56 -21.21 2.86
CA ALA A 92 11.56 -21.60 3.87
C ALA A 92 11.43 -23.06 4.33
N ASN A 93 10.21 -23.62 4.29
CA ASN A 93 9.88 -24.94 4.83
C ASN A 93 9.84 -26.05 3.76
N GLY A 94 10.38 -25.78 2.57
CA GLY A 94 10.38 -26.75 1.49
C GLY A 94 11.37 -27.89 1.73
N VAL A 95 11.02 -29.11 1.30
CA VAL A 95 12.00 -30.19 1.16
C VAL A 95 12.99 -29.78 0.05
N PHE A 96 14.24 -29.54 0.45
CA PHE A 96 15.35 -29.29 -0.46
C PHE A 96 15.97 -30.62 -0.85
N ASN A 97 15.83 -30.97 -2.14
CA ASN A 97 16.69 -31.97 -2.76
C ASN A 97 17.66 -31.26 -3.73
N ALA A 98 18.70 -31.97 -4.15
CA ALA A 98 19.76 -31.40 -4.99
C ALA A 98 19.22 -30.75 -6.27
N ASP A 99 18.26 -31.41 -6.93
CA ASP A 99 17.67 -30.92 -8.19
C ASP A 99 16.89 -29.62 -8.00
N LYS A 100 16.08 -29.53 -6.94
CA LYS A 100 15.31 -28.32 -6.62
C LYS A 100 16.24 -27.17 -6.19
N GLY A 101 17.29 -27.47 -5.43
CA GLY A 101 18.31 -26.51 -5.03
C GLY A 101 19.03 -25.91 -6.25
N ALA A 102 19.44 -26.75 -7.20
CA ALA A 102 20.07 -26.31 -8.44
C ALA A 102 19.16 -25.40 -9.27
N ARG A 103 17.87 -25.74 -9.40
CA ARG A 103 16.88 -24.90 -10.11
C ARG A 103 16.64 -23.56 -9.44
N ILE A 104 16.47 -23.54 -8.11
CA ILE A 104 16.30 -22.29 -7.35
C ILE A 104 17.52 -21.40 -7.53
N LYS A 105 18.73 -21.97 -7.44
CA LYS A 105 19.98 -21.25 -7.65
C LYS A 105 20.04 -20.63 -9.05
N SER A 106 19.75 -21.43 -10.09
CA SER A 106 19.72 -20.96 -11.47
C SER A 106 18.75 -19.79 -11.67
N ILE A 107 17.51 -19.88 -11.19
CA ILE A 107 16.53 -18.79 -11.30
C ILE A 107 17.02 -17.53 -10.57
N THR A 108 17.57 -17.71 -9.37
CA THR A 108 18.06 -16.60 -8.54
C THR A 108 19.22 -15.88 -9.23
N GLU A 109 20.17 -16.63 -9.79
CA GLU A 109 21.33 -16.06 -10.50
C GLU A 109 20.92 -15.34 -11.79
N THR A 110 20.00 -15.92 -12.57
CA THR A 110 19.48 -15.29 -13.79
C THR A 110 18.77 -13.97 -13.49
N LEU A 111 17.89 -13.95 -12.48
CA LEU A 111 17.17 -12.73 -12.09
C LEU A 111 18.11 -11.68 -11.50
N ARG A 112 19.13 -12.09 -10.75
CA ARG A 112 20.13 -11.15 -10.20
C ARG A 112 20.93 -10.47 -11.31
N ALA A 113 21.46 -11.26 -12.25
CA ALA A 113 22.22 -10.72 -13.37
C ALA A 113 21.39 -9.70 -14.19
N ALA A 114 20.12 -10.02 -14.46
CA ALA A 114 19.23 -9.12 -15.20
C ALA A 114 18.92 -7.80 -14.47
N VAL A 115 19.03 -7.75 -13.14
CA VAL A 115 18.83 -6.53 -12.35
C VAL A 115 20.11 -5.71 -12.27
N GLU A 116 21.29 -6.34 -12.25
CA GLU A 116 22.60 -5.66 -12.24
C GLU A 116 22.96 -5.01 -13.59
N ASP A 117 22.38 -5.48 -14.69
CA ASP A 117 22.55 -4.95 -16.05
C ASP A 117 21.66 -3.71 -16.35
N ILE A 118 20.89 -3.21 -15.38
CA ILE A 118 20.01 -2.03 -15.47
C ILE A 118 20.64 -0.85 -14.74
#